data_AF-A0AA43ZWB0-F1
#
_entry.id   AF-A0AA43ZWB0-F1
#
_cell.length_a   1.000
_cell.length_b   1.000
_cell.length_c   1.000
_cell.angle_alpha   90.00
_cell.angle_beta   90.00
_cell.angle_gamma   90.00
#
_symmetry.space_group_name_H-M   'P 1'
#
loop_
_entity.id
_entity.type
_entity.pdbx_description
1 polymer ?
#
loop_
_entity_poly.entity_id
_entity_poly.type
_entity_poly.pdbx_seq_one_letter_code
_entity_poly.pdbx_strand_id
1 'polypeptide(L)'
;MSGKSKIDIFKNMTLDELNTEINKHNISQRIYQRLIAMKLISEGHTLKDTGEILGVTYATINRWANMCEKGGLEGLKPNFKGGRPSYLTDEEKIILDEMIQKTPNMVLIDVHNLILEKFNVDYSMKQVWVIVKQLGYNYSKNLS
;
A
#
# COMPACT_ATOMS: atom_id res chain seq x y z
N MET A 1 13.43 29.61 -24.61
CA MET A 1 13.02 28.42 -25.41
C MET A 1 14.09 27.35 -25.22
N SER A 2 13.84 26.35 -24.36
CA SER A 2 14.75 25.22 -24.22
C SER A 2 14.64 24.37 -25.49
N GLY A 3 15.73 24.24 -26.24
CA GLY A 3 15.76 23.47 -27.48
C GLY A 3 15.41 21.99 -27.21
N LYS A 4 14.68 21.38 -28.15
CA LYS A 4 14.38 19.94 -28.08
C LYS A 4 15.70 19.17 -27.88
N SER A 5 15.73 18.29 -26.89
CA SER A 5 16.88 17.42 -26.62
C SER A 5 17.24 16.64 -27.88
N LYS A 6 18.53 16.59 -28.24
CA LYS A 6 19.05 15.75 -29.33
C LYS A 6 19.16 14.26 -28.93
N ILE A 7 18.82 13.93 -27.68
CA ILE A 7 18.94 12.58 -27.13
C ILE A 7 17.67 11.80 -27.44
N ASP A 8 17.82 10.68 -28.14
CA ASP A 8 16.75 9.70 -28.32
C ASP A 8 16.69 8.76 -27.10
N ILE A 9 15.79 9.08 -26.16
CA ILE A 9 15.59 8.33 -24.92
C ILE A 9 14.90 6.98 -25.15
N PHE A 10 14.27 6.75 -26.29
CA PHE A 10 13.59 5.50 -26.62
C PHE A 10 14.40 4.59 -27.55
N LYS A 11 15.68 4.93 -27.77
CA LYS A 11 16.61 4.12 -28.57
C LYS A 11 16.69 2.65 -28.14
N ASN A 12 16.61 2.39 -26.83
CA ASN A 12 16.80 1.07 -26.23
C ASN A 12 15.69 0.68 -25.22
N MET A 13 14.60 1.45 -25.17
CA MET A 13 13.47 1.16 -24.28
C MET A 13 12.19 1.77 -24.85
N THR A 14 11.06 1.25 -24.44
CA THR A 14 9.74 1.76 -24.78
C THR A 14 9.16 2.64 -23.66
N LEU A 15 8.14 3.43 -24.01
CA LEU A 15 7.37 4.19 -23.01
C LEU A 15 6.73 3.25 -21.98
N ASP A 16 6.25 2.09 -22.40
CA ASP A 16 5.62 1.10 -21.51
C ASP A 16 6.63 0.47 -20.55
N GLU A 17 7.85 0.16 -20.99
CA GLU A 17 8.92 -0.34 -20.12
C GLU A 17 9.33 0.72 -19.09
N LEU A 18 9.47 1.98 -19.51
CA LEU A 18 9.77 3.10 -18.61
C LEU A 18 8.66 3.29 -17.56
N ASN A 19 7.39 3.29 -17.99
CA ASN A 19 6.23 3.38 -17.10
C ASN A 19 6.13 2.17 -16.16
N THR A 20 6.42 0.97 -16.64
CA THR A 20 6.44 -0.25 -15.82
C THR A 20 7.53 -0.18 -14.75
N GLU A 21 8.71 0.31 -15.09
CA GLU A 21 9.81 0.46 -14.14
C GLU A 21 9.54 1.58 -13.13
N ILE A 22 8.98 2.71 -13.56
CA ILE A 22 8.43 3.76 -12.69
C ILE A 22 7.40 3.18 -11.71
N ASN A 23 6.61 2.18 -12.10
CA ASN A 23 5.61 1.59 -11.21
C ASN A 23 6.16 0.54 -10.23
N LYS A 24 7.37 0.00 -10.46
CA LYS A 24 8.00 -1.01 -9.59
C LYS A 24 8.65 -0.42 -8.32
N HIS A 25 9.04 0.85 -8.34
CA HIS A 25 9.71 1.48 -7.20
C HIS A 25 8.69 2.11 -6.24
N ASN A 26 8.76 1.71 -4.97
CA ASN A 26 7.67 1.80 -4.00
C ASN A 26 7.51 3.21 -3.38
N ILE A 27 6.33 3.49 -2.82
CA ILE A 27 5.93 4.53 -1.83
C ILE A 27 6.55 5.94 -1.95
N SER A 28 7.86 6.09 -1.80
CA SER A 28 8.58 7.37 -1.87
C SER A 28 8.38 8.03 -3.24
N GLN A 29 8.28 7.24 -4.30
CA GLN A 29 7.97 7.73 -5.64
C GLN A 29 6.56 8.31 -5.77
N ARG A 30 5.57 7.78 -5.04
CA ARG A 30 4.20 8.29 -5.09
C ARG A 30 4.07 9.66 -4.43
N ILE A 31 4.82 9.90 -3.35
CA ILE A 31 4.92 11.24 -2.74
C ILE A 31 5.61 12.18 -3.71
N TYR A 32 6.74 11.76 -4.28
CA TYR A 32 7.48 12.57 -5.23
C TYR A 32 6.63 12.95 -6.45
N GLN A 33 5.91 12.00 -7.05
CA GLN A 33 5.01 12.26 -8.19
C GLN A 33 3.89 13.24 -7.83
N ARG A 34 3.32 13.16 -6.61
CA ARG A 34 2.33 14.13 -6.11
C ARG A 34 2.92 15.52 -5.93
N LEU A 35 4.15 15.63 -5.41
CA LEU A 35 4.84 16.91 -5.27
C LEU A 35 5.14 17.54 -6.62
N ILE A 36 5.59 16.75 -7.61
CA ILE A 36 5.79 17.23 -8.97
C ILE A 36 4.46 17.68 -9.59
N ALA A 37 3.35 16.96 -9.35
CA ALA A 37 2.03 17.39 -9.80
C ALA A 37 1.65 18.78 -9.25
N MET A 38 1.85 18.99 -7.93
CA MET A 38 1.54 20.29 -7.32
C MET A 38 2.45 21.40 -7.83
N LYS A 39 3.72 21.10 -8.09
CA LYS A 39 4.66 22.03 -8.70
C LYS A 39 4.21 22.45 -10.10
N LEU A 40 3.86 21.49 -10.97
CA LEU A 40 3.36 21.79 -12.33
C LEU A 40 2.10 22.66 -12.28
N ILE A 41 1.15 22.36 -11.39
CA ILE A 41 -0.06 23.17 -11.21
C ILE A 41 0.32 24.59 -10.74
N SER A 42 1.26 24.73 -9.81
CA SER A 42 1.73 26.04 -9.34
C SER A 42 2.44 26.85 -10.43
N GLU A 43 3.01 26.18 -11.42
CA GLU A 43 3.64 26.79 -12.61
C GLU A 43 2.62 27.12 -13.72
N GLY A 44 1.33 26.86 -13.47
CA GLY A 44 0.23 27.23 -14.37
C GLY A 44 -0.24 26.12 -15.31
N HIS A 45 0.26 24.90 -15.17
CA HIS A 45 -0.25 23.76 -15.95
C HIS A 45 -1.67 23.40 -15.52
N THR A 46 -2.51 23.01 -16.48
CA THR A 46 -3.85 22.51 -16.15
C THR A 46 -3.76 21.12 -15.50
N LEU A 47 -4.82 20.72 -14.78
CA LEU A 47 -4.90 19.37 -14.20
C LEU A 47 -4.83 18.27 -15.28
N LYS A 48 -5.31 18.58 -16.49
CA LYS A 48 -5.26 17.67 -17.65
C LYS A 48 -3.82 17.52 -18.15
N ASP A 49 -3.15 18.64 -18.43
CA ASP A 49 -1.76 18.62 -18.92
C ASP A 49 -0.83 17.96 -17.90
N THR A 50 -1.03 18.25 -16.61
CA THR A 50 -0.28 17.63 -15.52
C THR A 50 -0.46 16.10 -15.51
N GLY A 51 -1.68 15.61 -15.77
CA GLY A 51 -1.96 14.18 -15.87
C GLY A 51 -1.26 13.54 -17.06
N GLU A 52 -1.29 14.21 -18.22
CA GLU A 52 -0.59 13.78 -19.44
C GLU A 52 0.94 13.73 -19.22
N ILE A 53 1.53 14.75 -18.57
CA ILE A 53 2.97 14.80 -18.25
C ILE A 53 3.38 13.66 -17.31
N LEU A 54 2.55 13.35 -16.32
CA LEU A 54 2.88 12.36 -15.27
C LEU A 54 2.37 10.95 -15.57
N GLY A 55 1.70 10.73 -16.70
CA GLY A 55 1.13 9.43 -17.08
C GLY A 55 0.00 8.97 -16.15
N VAL A 56 -0.78 9.89 -15.58
CA VAL A 56 -1.90 9.59 -14.68
C VAL A 56 -3.19 10.30 -15.11
N THR A 57 -4.34 9.78 -14.69
CA THR A 57 -5.62 10.34 -15.11
C THR A 57 -5.90 11.72 -14.51
N TYR A 58 -6.66 12.55 -15.22
CA TYR A 58 -7.18 13.84 -14.70
C TYR A 58 -7.81 13.68 -13.30
N ALA A 59 -8.64 12.66 -13.10
CA ALA A 59 -9.29 12.39 -11.82
C ALA A 59 -8.28 12.16 -10.68
N THR A 60 -7.14 11.53 -10.99
CA THR A 60 -6.06 11.29 -10.03
C THR A 60 -5.39 12.61 -9.63
N ILE A 61 -5.04 13.46 -10.60
CA ILE A 61 -4.47 14.78 -10.35
C ILE A 61 -5.46 15.66 -9.57
N ASN A 62 -6.72 15.70 -9.98
CA ASN A 62 -7.78 16.44 -9.30
C ASN A 62 -7.90 15.99 -7.83
N ARG A 63 -7.90 14.68 -7.57
CA ARG A 63 -7.91 14.15 -6.20
C ARG A 63 -6.70 14.62 -5.39
N TRP A 64 -5.50 14.60 -5.96
CA TRP A 64 -4.28 15.06 -5.28
C TRP A 64 -4.33 16.56 -4.97
N ALA A 65 -4.79 17.38 -5.92
CA ALA A 65 -4.97 18.81 -5.73
C ALA A 65 -5.97 19.10 -4.61
N ASN A 66 -7.14 18.45 -4.59
CA ASN A 66 -8.12 18.58 -3.51
C ASN A 66 -7.57 18.17 -2.13
N MET A 67 -6.73 17.12 -2.06
CA MET A 67 -6.10 16.72 -0.80
C MET A 67 -5.07 17.76 -0.33
N CYS A 68 -4.30 18.33 -1.26
CA CYS A 68 -3.35 19.40 -0.97
C CYS A 68 -4.05 20.71 -0.55
N GLU A 69 -5.16 21.06 -1.20
CA GLU A 69 -5.96 22.23 -0.85
C GLU A 69 -6.51 22.12 0.58
N LYS A 70 -7.01 20.93 0.96
CA LYS A 70 -7.60 20.70 2.29
C LYS A 70 -6.57 20.51 3.41
N GLY A 71 -5.41 19.93 3.11
CA GLY A 71 -4.46 19.45 4.12
C GLY A 71 -3.00 19.85 3.89
N GLY A 72 -2.72 20.75 2.96
CA GLY A 72 -1.37 21.13 2.57
C GLY A 72 -0.53 19.94 2.10
N LEU A 73 0.79 20.05 2.28
CA LEU A 73 1.73 18.98 1.92
C LEU A 73 1.50 17.69 2.73
N GLU A 74 0.97 17.80 3.95
CA GLU A 74 0.60 16.64 4.77
C GLU A 74 -0.54 15.83 4.12
N GLY A 75 -1.49 16.51 3.48
CA GLY A 75 -2.56 15.87 2.70
C GLY A 75 -2.06 15.07 1.49
N LEU A 76 -0.85 15.33 1.00
CA LEU A 76 -0.23 14.59 -0.10
C LEU A 76 0.47 13.31 0.35
N LYS A 77 0.73 13.12 1.64
CA LYS A 77 1.28 11.88 2.15
C LYS A 77 0.27 10.74 1.87
N PRO A 78 0.71 9.61 1.30
CA PRO A 78 -0.15 8.45 1.16
C PRO A 78 -0.64 8.06 2.54
N ASN A 79 -1.96 8.09 2.73
CA ASN A 79 -2.56 7.48 3.88
C ASN A 79 -2.40 5.97 3.67
N PHE A 80 -1.32 5.38 4.20
CA PHE A 80 -1.11 3.94 4.25
C PHE A 80 -2.08 3.30 5.23
N LYS A 81 -3.38 3.50 5.02
CA LYS A 81 -4.35 2.50 5.45
C LYS A 81 -4.21 1.36 4.44
N GLY A 82 -3.17 0.55 4.64
CA GLY A 82 -2.93 -0.65 3.86
C GLY A 82 -4.13 -1.57 4.07
N GLY A 83 -5.03 -1.61 3.09
CA GLY A 83 -6.29 -2.33 3.21
C GLY A 83 -7.09 -1.98 4.47
N ARG A 84 -8.07 -2.83 4.79
CA ARG A 84 -8.64 -2.86 6.14
C ARG A 84 -7.47 -3.21 7.08
N PRO A 85 -7.22 -2.42 8.16
CA PRO A 85 -6.24 -2.83 9.15
C PRO A 85 -6.55 -4.28 9.54
N SER A 86 -5.50 -5.09 9.70
CA SER A 86 -5.64 -6.34 10.44
C SER A 86 -6.42 -5.98 11.70
N TYR A 87 -7.57 -6.60 11.92
CA TYR A 87 -8.36 -6.36 13.12
C TYR A 87 -7.51 -6.55 14.39
N LEU A 88 -6.46 -7.41 14.33
CA LEU A 88 -5.40 -7.44 15.34
C LEU A 88 -4.31 -6.41 15.05
N THR A 89 -4.06 -5.55 16.04
CA THR A 89 -2.88 -4.69 16.19
C THR A 89 -1.60 -5.52 16.36
N ASP A 90 -0.44 -4.89 16.24
CA ASP A 90 0.84 -5.59 16.42
C ASP A 90 1.05 -6.04 17.87
N GLU A 91 0.53 -5.28 18.85
CA GLU A 91 0.52 -5.67 20.27
C GLU A 91 -0.34 -6.92 20.50
N GLU A 92 -1.53 -6.97 19.91
CA GLU A 92 -2.41 -8.15 20.00
C GLU A 92 -1.81 -9.38 19.31
N LYS A 93 -1.01 -9.21 18.25
CA LYS A 93 -0.27 -10.32 17.64
C LYS A 93 0.82 -10.87 18.56
N ILE A 94 1.49 -10.02 19.34
CA ILE A 94 2.47 -10.45 20.35
C ILE A 94 1.76 -11.25 21.43
N ILE A 95 0.62 -10.75 21.93
CA ILE A 95 -0.19 -11.46 22.93
C ILE A 95 -0.68 -12.81 22.37
N LEU A 96 -1.17 -12.83 21.12
CA LEU A 96 -1.60 -14.05 20.45
C LEU A 96 -0.45 -15.06 20.34
N ASP A 97 0.76 -14.62 19.96
CA ASP A 97 1.96 -15.45 19.88
C ASP A 97 2.29 -16.09 21.24
N GLU A 98 2.31 -15.29 22.31
CA GLU A 98 2.55 -15.81 23.66
C GLU A 98 1.51 -16.86 24.09
N MET A 99 0.23 -16.65 23.75
CA MET A 99 -0.84 -17.57 24.09
C MET A 99 -0.74 -18.89 23.32
N ILE A 100 -0.32 -18.83 22.05
CA ILE A 100 -0.02 -20.01 21.23
C ILE A 100 1.17 -20.78 21.84
N GLN A 101 2.25 -20.10 22.21
CA GLN A 101 3.43 -20.75 22.80
C GLN A 101 3.12 -21.42 24.15
N LYS A 102 2.23 -20.82 24.96
CA LYS A 102 1.80 -21.36 26.26
C LYS A 102 0.85 -22.55 26.12
N THR A 103 0.30 -22.82 24.93
CA THR A 103 -0.70 -23.87 24.72
C THR A 103 -0.21 -24.91 23.69
N PRO A 104 0.29 -26.08 24.14
CA PRO A 104 0.78 -27.10 23.21
C PRO A 104 -0.36 -27.72 22.38
N ASN A 105 -0.04 -28.19 21.18
CA ASN A 105 -0.93 -28.92 20.27
C ASN A 105 -2.17 -28.15 19.76
N MET A 106 -2.13 -26.82 19.76
CA MET A 106 -3.18 -26.04 19.10
C MET A 106 -3.30 -26.42 17.62
N VAL A 107 -4.54 -26.52 17.14
CA VAL A 107 -4.88 -26.57 15.72
C VAL A 107 -5.45 -25.23 15.26
N LEU A 108 -5.59 -25.04 13.94
CA LEU A 108 -5.98 -23.74 13.38
C LEU A 108 -7.35 -23.23 13.89
N ILE A 109 -8.27 -24.14 14.18
CA ILE A 109 -9.58 -23.81 14.77
C ILE A 109 -9.46 -23.29 16.20
N ASP A 110 -8.50 -23.79 16.99
CA ASP A 110 -8.25 -23.29 18.34
C ASP A 110 -7.73 -21.86 18.30
N VAL A 111 -6.86 -21.55 17.33
CA VAL A 111 -6.35 -20.19 17.13
C VAL A 111 -7.47 -19.24 16.68
N HIS A 112 -8.39 -19.70 15.84
CA HIS A 112 -9.57 -18.89 15.47
C HIS A 112 -10.44 -18.57 16.67
N ASN A 113 -10.78 -19.57 17.49
CA ASN A 113 -11.55 -19.39 18.71
C ASN A 113 -10.83 -18.46 19.70
N LEU A 114 -9.52 -18.62 19.85
CA LEU A 114 -8.70 -17.78 20.71
C LEU A 114 -8.75 -16.30 20.27
N ILE A 115 -8.66 -16.06 18.95
CA ILE A 115 -8.72 -14.69 18.41
C ILE A 115 -10.11 -14.09 18.64
N LEU A 116 -11.16 -14.87 18.40
CA LEU A 116 -12.54 -14.45 18.60
C LEU A 116 -12.80 -14.11 20.08
N GLU A 117 -12.41 -14.97 21.01
CA GLU A 117 -12.69 -14.80 22.44
C GLU A 117 -11.85 -13.69 23.09
N LYS A 118 -10.59 -13.52 22.69
CA LYS A 118 -9.67 -12.59 23.36
C LYS A 118 -9.65 -11.19 22.76
N PHE A 119 -9.86 -11.09 21.46
CA PHE A 119 -9.79 -9.81 20.75
C PHE A 119 -11.13 -9.39 20.15
N ASN A 120 -12.17 -10.23 20.26
CA ASN A 120 -13.49 -10.00 19.66
C ASN A 120 -13.41 -9.79 18.14
N VAL A 121 -12.53 -10.56 17.50
CA VAL A 121 -12.26 -10.50 16.07
C VAL A 121 -12.63 -11.84 15.43
N ASP A 122 -13.59 -11.82 14.52
CA ASP A 122 -13.93 -12.99 13.73
C ASP A 122 -13.23 -12.97 12.36
N TYR A 123 -12.26 -13.87 12.19
CA TYR A 123 -11.54 -14.05 10.92
C TYR A 123 -11.97 -15.31 10.18
N SER A 124 -11.94 -15.26 8.85
CA SER A 124 -11.95 -16.51 8.07
C SER A 124 -10.74 -17.40 8.39
N MET A 125 -10.91 -18.72 8.31
CA MET A 125 -9.81 -19.69 8.50
C MET A 125 -8.58 -19.41 7.63
N LYS A 126 -8.79 -18.93 6.39
CA LYS A 126 -7.69 -18.51 5.51
C LYS A 126 -6.89 -17.37 6.13
N GLN A 127 -7.55 -16.41 6.74
CA GLN A 127 -6.89 -15.26 7.36
C GLN A 127 -6.18 -15.67 8.66
N VAL A 128 -6.77 -16.56 9.45
CA VAL A 128 -6.10 -17.16 10.62
C VAL A 128 -4.82 -17.90 10.18
N TRP A 129 -4.88 -18.66 9.08
CA TRP A 129 -3.70 -19.33 8.50
C TRP A 129 -2.60 -18.34 8.09
N VAL A 130 -2.97 -17.22 7.47
CA VAL A 130 -2.01 -16.16 7.12
C VAL A 130 -1.35 -15.58 8.38
N ILE A 131 -2.13 -15.31 9.44
CA ILE A 131 -1.64 -14.75 10.70
C ILE A 131 -0.65 -15.70 11.37
N VAL A 132 -1.00 -16.97 11.54
CA VAL A 132 -0.09 -17.94 12.18
C VAL A 132 1.19 -18.18 11.37
N LYS A 133 1.10 -18.14 10.04
CA LYS A 133 2.29 -18.24 9.17
C LYS A 133 3.20 -17.02 9.32
N GLN A 134 2.63 -15.82 9.48
CA GLN A 134 3.39 -14.60 9.76
C GLN A 134 4.09 -14.65 11.13
N LEU A 135 3.49 -15.33 12.10
CA LEU A 135 4.09 -15.60 13.42
C LEU A 135 5.11 -16.75 13.40
N GLY A 136 5.35 -17.39 12.25
CA GLY A 136 6.36 -18.43 12.10
C GLY A 136 5.90 -19.86 12.34
N TYR A 137 4.59 -20.08 12.55
CA TYR A 137 4.05 -21.42 12.78
C TYR A 137 3.71 -22.16 11.49
N ASN A 138 3.99 -23.47 11.49
CA ASN A 138 3.61 -24.39 10.42
C ASN A 138 2.45 -25.28 10.89
N TYR A 139 1.22 -24.75 10.80
CA TYR A 139 0.02 -25.55 11.01
C TYR A 139 -0.22 -26.43 9.78
N SER A 140 0.15 -27.70 9.87
CA SER A 140 -0.21 -28.69 8.86
C SER A 140 -1.72 -28.93 8.88
N LYS A 141 -2.27 -29.19 7.70
CA LYS A 141 -3.70 -29.23 7.43
C LYS A 141 -4.34 -30.46 8.07
N ASN A 142 -4.65 -30.40 9.37
CA ASN A 142 -5.61 -31.31 10.01
C ASN A 142 -6.94 -30.56 10.13
N LEU A 143 -7.66 -30.48 9.02
CA LEU A 143 -9.11 -30.36 9.04
C LEU A 143 -9.62 -31.79 9.22
N SER A 144 -10.27 -32.04 10.35
CA SER A 144 -11.08 -33.24 10.60
C SER A 144 -12.06 -33.50 9.47
#